data_AF-A0A432S0N3-F1
#
_entry.id   AF-A0A432S0N3-F1
#
_cell.length_a   1.000
_cell.length_b   1.000
_cell.length_c   1.000
_cell.angle_alpha   90.00
_cell.angle_beta   90.00
_cell.angle_gamma   90.00
#
_symmetry.space_group_name_H-M   'P 1'
#
loop_
_entity.id
_entity.type
_entity.pdbx_description
1 polymer ?
#
loop_
_entity_poly.entity_id
_entity_poly.type
_entity_poly.pdbx_seq_one_letter_code
_entity_poly.pdbx_strand_id
1 'polypeptide(L)'
;MNEETTNEEGQGTEGEQAGEEGNQTAGEEGNQEGGEKAGEEAKGGESAGGDVKKGQQLFTANGCTACHQEKADTVGPALAKIAQAYTGKKEDLIKFLKGEGKAIVDPAKFSMMEPNLAKTKGLADGDLSALADYILSIK
;
A
#
# COMPACT_ATOMS: atom_id res chain seq x y z
N MET A 1 -37.24 49.20 11.16
CA MET A 1 -38.43 48.40 11.48
C MET A 1 -38.46 47.26 10.49
N ASN A 2 -38.08 46.06 10.94
CA ASN A 2 -38.03 44.80 10.21
C ASN A 2 -37.63 43.75 11.26
N GLU A 3 -38.62 43.31 12.04
CA GLU A 3 -39.42 42.09 11.84
C GLU A 3 -38.69 40.83 12.36
N GLU A 4 -39.25 40.42 13.48
CA GLU A 4 -39.13 39.21 14.27
C GLU A 4 -39.39 37.94 13.44
N THR A 5 -38.54 36.92 13.58
CA THR A 5 -38.99 35.52 13.54
C THR A 5 -38.13 34.71 14.50
N THR A 6 -38.75 34.36 15.64
CA THR A 6 -38.33 33.35 16.60
C THR A 6 -38.41 31.96 15.96
N ASN A 7 -37.51 31.05 16.33
CA ASN A 7 -37.66 29.63 16.01
C ASN A 7 -37.70 28.84 17.31
N GLU A 8 -38.77 28.07 17.45
CA GLU A 8 -39.24 27.35 18.62
C GLU A 8 -39.13 25.84 18.33
N GLU A 9 -38.72 25.10 19.36
CA GLU A 9 -39.05 23.72 19.71
C GLU A 9 -38.73 22.52 18.80
N GLY A 10 -38.37 21.42 19.48
CA GLY A 10 -38.42 20.08 18.90
C GLY A 10 -37.54 19.04 19.60
N GLN A 11 -37.59 18.95 20.93
CA GLN A 11 -37.07 17.78 21.68
C GLN A 11 -38.22 16.83 22.00
N GLY A 12 -38.05 15.55 21.69
CA GLY A 12 -38.91 14.48 22.19
C GLY A 12 -38.82 13.20 21.36
N THR A 13 -38.32 12.12 21.95
CA THR A 13 -39.19 11.05 22.48
C THR A 13 -38.33 9.84 22.89
N GLU A 14 -38.62 9.39 24.11
CA GLU A 14 -38.15 8.17 24.75
C GLU A 14 -39.07 7.01 24.30
N GLY A 15 -38.58 5.76 24.29
CA GLY A 15 -39.38 4.59 23.91
C GLY A 15 -38.64 3.27 24.12
N GLU A 16 -39.24 2.40 24.92
CA GLU A 16 -38.66 1.30 25.69
C GLU A 16 -38.99 -0.11 25.12
N GLN A 17 -38.18 -1.10 25.54
CA GLN A 17 -38.44 -2.55 25.74
C GLN A 17 -38.49 -3.61 24.60
N ALA A 18 -37.50 -4.53 24.70
CA ALA A 18 -37.56 -5.99 25.00
C ALA A 18 -38.12 -7.06 24.04
N GLY A 19 -37.40 -8.20 24.01
CA GLY A 19 -37.84 -9.58 23.68
C GLY A 19 -36.93 -10.30 22.66
N GLU A 20 -35.94 -11.15 23.02
CA GLU A 20 -36.00 -12.61 23.31
C GLU A 20 -36.52 -13.48 22.12
N GLU A 21 -35.98 -14.61 21.63
CA GLU A 21 -34.99 -15.62 22.05
C GLU A 21 -34.43 -16.40 20.83
N GLY A 22 -33.20 -16.92 20.98
CA GLY A 22 -32.78 -18.27 20.52
C GLY A 22 -31.98 -18.37 19.21
N ASN A 23 -31.02 -19.28 19.04
CA ASN A 23 -30.29 -20.16 19.96
C ASN A 23 -29.16 -20.88 19.16
N GLN A 24 -27.92 -20.92 19.69
CA GLN A 24 -26.90 -22.01 19.62
C GLN A 24 -26.50 -22.63 18.25
N THR A 25 -25.25 -22.97 17.91
CA THR A 25 -24.00 -23.21 18.67
C THR A 25 -22.84 -23.59 17.71
N ALA A 26 -21.59 -23.33 18.15
CA ALA A 26 -20.30 -24.03 17.92
C ALA A 26 -19.76 -24.19 16.48
N GLY A 27 -18.46 -24.05 16.18
CA GLY A 27 -17.19 -23.87 16.90
C GLY A 27 -16.14 -23.67 15.78
N GLU A 28 -14.99 -23.04 15.98
CA GLU A 28 -13.82 -23.63 16.62
C GLU A 28 -12.77 -22.52 16.81
N GLU A 29 -12.04 -22.67 17.91
CA GLU A 29 -11.07 -21.76 18.46
C GLU A 29 -9.74 -21.81 17.69
N GLY A 30 -9.08 -20.66 17.57
CA GLY A 30 -7.76 -20.54 16.98
C GLY A 30 -7.09 -19.24 17.37
N ASN A 31 -7.00 -18.99 18.68
CA ASN A 31 -6.12 -17.99 19.28
C ASN A 31 -4.67 -18.37 19.03
N GLN A 32 -3.89 -17.53 18.34
CA GLN A 32 -2.45 -17.38 18.61
C GLN A 32 -2.02 -15.93 18.39
N GLU A 33 -1.98 -15.22 19.50
CA GLU A 33 -1.13 -14.06 19.79
C GLU A 33 0.36 -14.39 19.60
N GLY A 34 1.15 -13.40 19.17
CA GLY A 34 2.61 -13.47 19.04
C GLY A 34 3.06 -12.54 17.92
N GLY A 35 3.67 -11.39 18.17
CA GLY A 35 4.74 -11.16 19.12
C GLY A 35 5.95 -10.70 18.29
N GLU A 36 6.39 -9.49 18.56
CA GLU A 36 7.62 -8.89 18.04
C GLU A 36 8.79 -9.87 18.00
N LYS A 37 9.55 -9.89 16.89
CA LYS A 37 11.00 -9.63 16.97
C LYS A 37 11.63 -9.35 15.62
N ALA A 38 12.44 -8.31 15.65
CA ALA A 38 13.34 -7.82 14.63
C ALA A 38 14.33 -8.85 14.08
N GLY A 39 14.78 -8.54 12.87
CA GLY A 39 16.19 -8.62 12.51
C GLY A 39 16.64 -9.95 11.93
N GLU A 40 16.85 -9.95 10.62
CA GLU A 40 18.10 -10.52 10.13
C GLU A 40 18.67 -9.65 9.02
N GLU A 41 19.88 -9.18 9.30
CA GLU A 41 20.76 -8.41 8.45
C GLU A 41 21.29 -9.36 7.36
N ALA A 42 20.81 -9.20 6.13
CA ALA A 42 21.42 -9.86 4.97
C ALA A 42 22.41 -8.91 4.29
N LYS A 43 23.65 -9.02 4.74
CA LYS A 43 24.89 -8.64 4.07
C LYS A 43 24.98 -9.25 2.66
N GLY A 44 25.34 -8.43 1.67
CA GLY A 44 25.78 -8.83 0.33
C GLY A 44 24.63 -9.16 -0.61
N GLY A 45 24.59 -8.69 -1.85
CA GLY A 45 25.70 -8.50 -2.78
C GLY A 45 25.31 -9.23 -4.06
N GLU A 46 25.12 -8.47 -5.13
CA GLU A 46 25.09 -8.84 -6.54
C GLU A 46 24.78 -10.33 -6.87
N SER A 47 23.49 -10.65 -7.06
CA SER A 47 23.09 -11.76 -7.93
C SER A 47 21.62 -11.63 -8.36
N ALA A 48 21.43 -11.26 -9.63
CA ALA A 48 20.19 -10.84 -10.30
C ALA A 48 18.96 -11.80 -10.25
N GLY A 49 19.01 -12.90 -9.48
CA GLY A 49 17.89 -13.83 -9.31
C GLY A 49 17.35 -13.94 -7.88
N GLY A 50 18.16 -13.67 -6.85
CA GLY A 50 17.73 -13.72 -5.44
C GLY A 50 16.91 -12.49 -5.03
N ASP A 51 17.24 -11.35 -5.63
CA ASP A 51 16.66 -10.05 -5.32
C ASP A 51 15.21 -9.92 -5.82
N VAL A 52 14.82 -10.61 -6.90
CA VAL A 52 13.47 -10.51 -7.50
C VAL A 52 12.39 -11.06 -6.57
N LYS A 53 12.62 -12.22 -5.94
CA LYS A 53 11.63 -12.80 -4.99
C LYS A 53 11.48 -11.92 -3.76
N LYS A 54 12.60 -11.41 -3.23
CA LYS A 54 12.60 -10.46 -2.13
C LYS A 54 11.84 -9.17 -2.52
N GLY A 55 12.08 -8.64 -3.71
CA GLY A 55 11.36 -7.50 -4.26
C GLY A 55 9.86 -7.74 -4.36
N GLN A 56 9.43 -8.92 -4.81
CA GLN A 56 8.01 -9.30 -4.85
C GLN A 56 7.38 -9.33 -3.45
N GLN A 57 8.08 -9.89 -2.46
CA GLN A 57 7.61 -9.93 -1.07
C GLN A 57 7.50 -8.53 -0.49
N LEU A 58 8.51 -7.67 -0.69
CA LEU A 58 8.49 -6.28 -0.28
C LEU A 58 7.35 -5.51 -0.96
N PHE A 59 7.12 -5.75 -2.25
CA PHE A 59 6.05 -5.10 -3.02
C PHE A 59 4.67 -5.44 -2.45
N THR A 60 4.47 -6.70 -2.06
CA THR A 60 3.22 -7.16 -1.45
C THR A 60 3.10 -6.64 -0.02
N ALA A 61 4.16 -6.73 0.79
CA ALA A 61 4.18 -6.30 2.18
C ALA A 61 3.95 -4.79 2.36
N ASN A 62 4.40 -3.97 1.39
CA ASN A 62 4.18 -2.53 1.39
C ASN A 62 2.80 -2.12 0.81
N GLY A 63 1.99 -3.10 0.37
CA GLY A 63 0.65 -2.87 -0.16
C GLY A 63 0.63 -2.30 -1.58
N CYS A 64 1.72 -2.43 -2.33
CA CYS A 64 1.82 -1.87 -3.69
C CYS A 64 0.84 -2.53 -4.67
N THR A 65 0.49 -3.80 -4.42
CA THR A 65 -0.46 -4.60 -5.21
C THR A 65 -1.87 -4.01 -5.22
N ALA A 66 -2.24 -3.20 -4.23
CA ALA A 66 -3.57 -2.59 -4.15
C ALA A 66 -3.85 -1.65 -5.34
N CYS A 67 -2.81 -0.98 -5.85
CA CYS A 67 -2.94 -0.01 -6.93
C CYS A 67 -2.18 -0.39 -8.20
N HIS A 68 -1.21 -1.30 -8.12
CA HIS A 68 -0.36 -1.68 -9.25
C HIS A 68 -0.47 -3.18 -9.52
N GLN A 69 -0.89 -3.52 -10.74
CA GLN A 69 -1.01 -4.90 -11.20
C GLN A 69 0.09 -5.22 -12.21
N GLU A 70 0.45 -6.49 -12.37
CA GLU A 70 1.58 -6.87 -13.24
C GLU A 70 1.39 -6.42 -14.69
N LYS A 71 0.19 -6.61 -15.24
CA LYS A 71 -0.11 -6.41 -16.66
C LYS A 71 -1.27 -5.44 -16.95
N ALA A 72 -1.95 -4.95 -15.93
CA ALA A 72 -3.12 -4.09 -16.09
C ALA A 72 -2.89 -2.72 -15.45
N ASP A 73 -3.25 -1.66 -16.18
CA ASP A 73 -3.35 -0.32 -15.61
C ASP A 73 -4.66 -0.28 -14.78
N THR A 74 -4.58 0.00 -13.48
CA THR A 74 -5.75 0.12 -12.59
C THR A 74 -5.82 1.51 -11.98
N VAL A 75 -5.53 1.64 -10.69
CA VAL A 75 -5.38 2.94 -10.02
C VAL A 75 -4.03 3.55 -10.39
N GLY A 76 -2.99 2.72 -10.36
CA GLY A 76 -1.65 3.00 -10.88
C GLY A 76 -1.36 2.23 -12.17
N PRO A 77 -0.29 2.60 -12.88
CA PRO A 77 0.14 1.90 -14.09
C PRO A 77 0.60 0.47 -13.81
N ALA A 78 0.48 -0.39 -14.81
CA ALA A 78 0.94 -1.78 -14.76
C ALA A 78 2.45 -1.87 -14.50
N LEU A 79 2.91 -2.89 -13.77
CA LEU A 79 4.34 -3.11 -13.58
C LEU A 79 5.05 -3.30 -14.93
N ALA A 80 4.46 -4.01 -15.89
CA ALA A 80 5.03 -4.14 -17.24
C ALA A 80 5.27 -2.78 -17.94
N LYS A 81 4.40 -1.80 -17.69
CA LYS A 81 4.52 -0.45 -18.26
C LYS A 81 5.61 0.36 -17.56
N ILE A 82 5.68 0.24 -16.23
CA ILE A 82 6.75 0.82 -15.43
C ILE A 82 8.11 0.22 -15.85
N ALA A 83 8.18 -1.11 -16.01
CA ALA A 83 9.37 -1.82 -16.43
C ALA A 83 9.90 -1.33 -17.77
N GLN A 84 9.01 -1.14 -18.75
CA GLN A 84 9.36 -0.59 -20.06
C GLN A 84 9.89 0.85 -19.96
N ALA A 85 9.24 1.73 -19.19
CA ALA A 85 9.68 3.11 -19.02
C ALA A 85 11.06 3.23 -18.34
N TYR A 86 11.36 2.31 -17.41
CA TYR A 86 12.61 2.27 -16.65
C TYR A 86 13.61 1.23 -17.17
N THR A 87 13.43 0.70 -18.38
CA THR A 87 14.40 -0.23 -18.99
C THR A 87 15.76 0.47 -19.13
N GLY A 88 16.80 -0.15 -18.55
CA GLY A 88 18.15 0.44 -18.48
C GLY A 88 18.29 1.62 -17.51
N LYS A 89 17.26 1.93 -16.72
CA LYS A 89 17.18 3.07 -15.78
C LYS A 89 16.79 2.63 -14.38
N LYS A 90 17.40 1.53 -13.90
CA LYS A 90 17.15 0.97 -12.56
C LYS A 90 17.45 1.98 -11.45
N GLU A 91 18.53 2.74 -11.58
CA GLU A 91 18.93 3.77 -10.61
C GLU A 91 17.91 4.89 -10.51
N ASP A 92 17.29 5.29 -11.62
CA ASP A 92 16.23 6.30 -11.61
C ASP A 92 14.95 5.79 -10.96
N LEU A 93 14.63 4.49 -11.14
CA LEU A 93 13.53 3.86 -10.42
C LEU A 93 13.80 3.82 -8.91
N ILE A 94 15.03 3.51 -8.50
CA ILE A 94 15.42 3.53 -7.08
C ILE A 94 15.30 4.96 -6.51
N LYS A 95 15.79 5.99 -7.23
CA LYS A 95 15.63 7.40 -6.82
C LYS A 95 14.16 7.79 -6.71
N PHE A 96 13.31 7.34 -7.64
CA PHE A 96 11.87 7.56 -7.56
C PHE A 96 11.28 6.94 -6.29
N LEU A 97 11.63 5.70 -5.98
CA LEU A 97 11.20 5.02 -4.75
C LEU A 97 11.70 5.71 -3.48
N LYS A 98 12.82 6.44 -3.52
CA LYS A 98 13.29 7.29 -2.41
C LYS A 98 12.55 8.62 -2.28
N GLY A 99 11.69 8.97 -3.24
CA GLY A 99 11.04 10.28 -3.31
C GLY A 99 11.94 11.37 -3.89
N GLU A 100 13.11 11.01 -4.43
CA GLU A 100 14.06 11.93 -5.06
C GLU A 100 13.87 12.00 -6.60
N GLY A 101 13.19 10.99 -7.17
CA GLY A 101 12.90 10.88 -8.60
C GLY A 101 11.53 11.43 -8.98
N LYS A 102 11.38 11.81 -10.25
CA LYS A 102 10.10 12.26 -10.82
C LYS A 102 9.34 11.07 -11.42
N ALA A 103 8.01 11.09 -11.35
CA ALA A 103 7.20 10.14 -12.09
C ALA A 103 7.35 10.38 -13.60
N ILE A 104 8.06 9.48 -14.29
CA ILE A 104 8.19 9.51 -15.76
C ILE A 104 7.08 8.73 -16.47
N VAL A 105 6.40 7.83 -15.76
CA VAL A 105 5.36 6.95 -16.32
C VAL A 105 4.02 7.65 -16.39
N ASP A 106 3.58 8.23 -15.26
CA ASP A 106 2.29 8.91 -15.16
C ASP A 106 2.36 10.10 -14.18
N PRO A 107 2.84 11.28 -14.64
CA PRO A 107 3.01 12.46 -13.79
C PRO A 107 1.69 12.98 -13.22
N ALA A 108 0.58 12.84 -13.96
CA ALA A 108 -0.73 13.34 -13.56
C ALA A 108 -1.31 12.58 -12.35
N LYS A 109 -0.91 11.31 -12.17
CA LYS A 109 -1.32 10.48 -11.02
C LYS A 109 -0.27 10.41 -9.91
N PHE A 110 0.84 11.15 -10.02
CA PHE A 110 1.92 11.12 -9.04
C PHE A 110 1.44 11.49 -7.62
N SER A 111 0.56 12.47 -7.48
CA SER A 111 0.03 12.89 -6.17
C SER A 111 -0.70 11.78 -5.40
N MET A 112 -1.22 10.75 -6.10
CA MET A 112 -1.80 9.56 -5.45
C MET A 112 -0.73 8.58 -4.96
N MET A 113 0.44 8.55 -5.62
CA MET A 113 1.55 7.67 -5.28
C MET A 113 2.50 8.27 -4.25
N GLU A 114 2.63 9.60 -4.21
CA GLU A 114 3.48 10.36 -3.27
C GLU A 114 3.39 9.90 -1.80
N PRO A 115 2.20 9.70 -1.19
CA PRO A 115 2.12 9.22 0.19
C PRO A 115 2.71 7.82 0.39
N ASN A 116 2.72 6.97 -0.65
CA ASN A 116 3.34 5.66 -0.59
C ASN A 116 4.88 5.72 -0.68
N LEU A 117 5.44 6.80 -1.23
CA LEU A 117 6.90 7.01 -1.25
C LEU A 117 7.47 7.21 0.16
N ALA A 118 6.64 7.62 1.11
CA ALA A 118 7.03 7.68 2.52
C ALA A 118 7.38 6.30 3.09
N LYS A 119 6.79 5.21 2.56
CA LYS A 119 7.09 3.83 2.97
C LYS A 119 8.39 3.36 2.33
N THR A 120 8.58 3.63 1.04
CA THR A 120 9.74 3.14 0.30
C THR A 120 11.03 3.90 0.62
N LYS A 121 10.98 5.20 0.94
CA LYS A 121 12.16 5.97 1.35
C LYS A 121 12.82 5.50 2.66
N GLY A 122 12.08 4.75 3.49
CA GLY A 122 12.57 4.18 4.73
C GLY A 122 13.22 2.80 4.57
N LEU A 123 13.19 2.22 3.36
CA LEU A 123 13.77 0.92 3.06
C LEU A 123 15.28 1.02 2.84
N ALA A 124 16.02 -0.05 3.14
CA ALA A 124 17.44 -0.14 2.87
C ALA A 124 17.73 -0.12 1.35
N ASP A 125 18.91 0.34 0.94
CA ASP A 125 19.30 0.38 -0.48
C ASP A 125 19.20 -0.99 -1.17
N GLY A 126 19.53 -2.07 -0.45
CA GLY A 126 19.37 -3.44 -0.96
C GLY A 126 17.90 -3.83 -1.18
N ASP A 127 17.00 -3.38 -0.32
CA ASP A 127 15.56 -3.64 -0.45
C ASP A 127 14.94 -2.84 -1.61
N LEU A 128 15.39 -1.59 -1.79
CA LEU A 128 15.00 -0.76 -2.93
C LEU A 128 15.51 -1.32 -4.26
N SER A 129 16.76 -1.82 -4.28
CA SER A 129 17.30 -2.50 -5.44
C SER A 129 16.47 -3.75 -5.78
N ALA A 130 16.16 -4.58 -4.78
CA ALA A 130 15.34 -5.77 -4.95
C ALA A 130 13.93 -5.45 -5.49
N LEU A 131 13.28 -4.41 -4.96
CA LEU A 131 12.00 -3.89 -5.47
C LEU A 131 12.11 -3.46 -6.94
N ALA A 132 13.16 -2.72 -7.28
CA ALA A 132 13.40 -2.28 -8.65
C ALA A 132 13.66 -3.47 -9.59
N ASP A 133 14.45 -4.47 -9.17
CA ASP A 133 14.68 -5.70 -9.94
C ASP A 133 13.38 -6.46 -10.19
N TYR A 134 12.53 -6.59 -9.16
CA TYR A 134 11.23 -7.23 -9.32
C TYR A 134 10.37 -6.53 -10.38
N ILE A 135 10.21 -5.20 -10.27
CA ILE A 135 9.43 -4.40 -11.22
C ILE A 135 9.99 -4.55 -12.63
N LEU A 136 11.31 -4.43 -12.80
CA LEU A 136 11.98 -4.56 -14.11
C LEU A 136 11.96 -5.99 -14.68
N SER A 137 11.74 -7.00 -13.85
CA SER A 137 11.62 -8.40 -14.31
C SER A 137 10.31 -8.66 -15.05
N ILE A 138 9.26 -7.87 -14.77
CA ILE A 138 7.94 -7.99 -15.37
C ILE A 138 7.98 -7.50 -16.82
N LYS A 139 7.51 -8.35 -17.75
CA LYS A 139 7.44 -8.08 -19.20
C LYS A 139 5.99 -8.04 -19.69
#